data_AF-A0A068WHU2-F1
#
_entry.id   AF-A0A068WHU2-F1
#
_cell.length_a   1.000
_cell.length_b   1.000
_cell.length_c   1.000
_cell.angle_alpha   90.00
_cell.angle_beta   90.00
_cell.angle_gamma   90.00
#
_symmetry.space_group_name_H-M   'P 1'
#
loop_
_entity.id
_entity.type
_entity.pdbx_description
1 polymer ?
#
loop_
_entity_poly.entity_id
_entity_poly.type
_entity_poly.pdbx_seq_one_letter_code
_entity_poly.pdbx_strand_id
1 'polypeptide(L)'
;MGSKTEKPQRMNLIQEKILVESIKKELRHQALYTRYTQNPFSEESLCAVIQRSRMEPKKKQIEPQTENQVYGWKSKPLVNRERNDRRFFFGRKECELTRSVGSSMNQNNSARSNSRKTAQ
;
A
#
# COMPACT_ATOMS: atom_id res chain seq x y z
N MET A 1 9.58 62.24 -13.02
CA MET A 1 9.63 60.78 -13.26
C MET A 1 8.43 60.14 -12.55
N GLY A 2 7.23 60.20 -13.14
CA GLY A 2 6.02 59.65 -12.53
C GLY A 2 5.84 58.18 -12.92
N SER A 3 6.07 57.27 -11.99
CA SER A 3 5.78 55.85 -12.16
C SER A 3 4.27 55.65 -12.25
N LYS A 4 3.76 55.38 -13.46
CA LYS A 4 2.39 54.92 -13.66
C LYS A 4 2.27 53.55 -12.99
N THR A 5 1.60 53.50 -11.84
CA THR A 5 1.13 52.23 -11.27
C THR A 5 0.01 51.72 -12.17
N GLU A 6 0.34 50.82 -13.09
CA GLU A 6 -0.66 50.11 -13.89
C GLU A 6 -1.54 49.29 -12.93
N LYS A 7 -2.80 49.73 -12.78
CA LYS A 7 -3.81 49.01 -12.03
C LYS A 7 -4.08 47.70 -12.78
N PRO A 8 -4.07 46.53 -12.13
CA PRO A 8 -4.27 45.27 -12.82
C PRO A 8 -5.60 45.30 -13.58
N GLN A 9 -5.57 44.94 -14.87
CA GLN A 9 -6.75 44.86 -15.73
C GLN A 9 -7.87 44.15 -14.97
N ARG A 10 -9.02 44.84 -14.78
CA ARG A 10 -10.23 44.24 -14.22
C ARG A 10 -10.63 43.08 -15.12
N MET A 11 -10.43 41.85 -14.64
CA MET A 11 -10.88 40.65 -15.33
C MET A 11 -12.40 40.72 -15.48
N ASN A 12 -12.93 40.21 -16.60
CA ASN A 12 -14.35 40.33 -16.90
C ASN A 12 -15.17 39.61 -15.79
N LEU A 13 -16.27 40.19 -15.30
CA LEU A 13 -17.10 39.64 -14.21
C LEU A 13 -17.50 38.16 -14.44
N ILE A 14 -17.67 37.78 -15.71
CA ILE A 14 -17.97 36.40 -16.12
C ILE A 14 -16.76 35.47 -15.84
N GLN A 15 -15.56 35.93 -16.16
CA GLN A 15 -14.32 35.17 -15.95
C GLN A 15 -14.05 34.96 -14.45
N GLU A 16 -14.26 35.98 -13.63
CA GLU A 16 -14.13 35.86 -12.16
C GLU A 16 -15.13 34.84 -11.60
N LYS A 17 -16.39 34.87 -12.08
CA LYS A 17 -17.43 33.92 -11.66
C LYS A 17 -17.09 32.48 -12.05
N ILE A 18 -16.54 32.28 -13.25
CA ILE A 18 -16.07 30.96 -13.72
C ILE A 18 -14.91 30.47 -12.84
N LEU A 19 -13.94 31.33 -12.55
CA LEU A 19 -12.78 30.99 -11.72
C LEU A 19 -13.21 30.55 -10.32
N VAL A 20 -14.10 31.32 -9.68
CA VAL A 20 -14.63 30.99 -8.35
C VAL A 20 -15.38 29.65 -8.35
N GLU A 21 -16.21 29.38 -9.35
CA GLU A 21 -16.91 28.10 -9.46
C GLU A 21 -15.95 26.92 -9.71
N SER A 22 -14.88 27.13 -10.48
CA SER A 22 -13.84 26.11 -10.70
C SER A 22 -13.11 25.79 -9.40
N ILE A 23 -12.66 26.81 -8.66
CA ILE A 23 -12.00 26.66 -7.36
C ILE A 23 -12.91 25.90 -6.38
N LYS A 24 -14.20 26.26 -6.30
CA LYS A 24 -15.17 25.55 -5.44
C LYS A 24 -15.34 24.09 -5.83
N LYS A 25 -15.35 23.77 -7.13
CA LYS A 25 -15.46 22.37 -7.60
C LYS A 25 -14.20 21.59 -7.27
N GLU A 26 -13.03 22.18 -7.47
CA GLU A 26 -11.75 21.56 -7.15
C GLU A 26 -11.59 21.31 -5.66
N LEU A 27 -11.91 22.29 -4.80
CA LEU A 27 -11.90 22.13 -3.35
C LEU A 27 -12.90 21.06 -2.87
N ARG A 28 -14.10 20.99 -3.46
CA ARG A 28 -15.05 19.90 -3.16
C ARG A 28 -14.49 18.54 -3.55
N HIS A 29 -13.86 18.44 -4.72
CA HIS A 29 -13.22 17.20 -5.16
C HIS A 29 -12.08 16.80 -4.22
N GLN A 30 -11.20 17.74 -3.86
CA GLN A 30 -10.12 17.50 -2.90
C GLN A 30 -10.66 17.04 -1.54
N ALA A 31 -11.70 17.69 -1.02
CA ALA A 31 -12.33 17.30 0.23
C ALA A 31 -12.93 15.88 0.18
N LEU A 32 -13.56 15.51 -0.95
CA LEU A 32 -14.07 14.16 -1.17
C LEU A 32 -12.92 13.14 -1.22
N TYR A 33 -11.84 13.46 -1.93
CA TYR A 33 -10.65 12.61 -2.02
C TYR A 33 -10.03 12.41 -0.64
N THR A 34 -9.78 13.48 0.11
CA THR A 34 -9.19 13.41 1.45
C THR A 34 -10.08 12.66 2.46
N ARG A 35 -11.40 12.81 2.40
CA ARG A 35 -12.32 12.21 3.39
C ARG A 35 -12.78 10.79 3.07
N TYR A 36 -12.97 10.46 1.79
CA TYR A 36 -13.64 9.21 1.38
C TYR A 36 -12.78 8.30 0.51
N THR A 37 -11.74 8.81 -0.13
CA THR A 37 -10.74 7.95 -0.78
C THR A 37 -9.62 7.63 0.21
N GLN A 38 -8.95 6.49 0.02
CA GLN A 38 -7.83 6.12 0.87
C GLN A 38 -6.64 7.03 0.55
N ASN A 39 -6.58 8.17 1.23
CA ASN A 39 -5.51 9.14 1.11
C ASN A 39 -4.27 8.62 1.89
N PRO A 40 -3.19 8.21 1.22
CA PRO A 40 -2.01 7.62 1.87
C PRO A 40 -1.25 8.58 2.80
N PHE A 41 -1.59 9.89 2.80
CA PHE A 41 -0.94 10.92 3.61
C PHE A 41 -1.71 11.35 4.85
N SER A 42 -2.93 10.83 5.09
CA SER A 42 -3.60 11.04 6.39
C SER A 42 -3.22 9.92 7.35
N GLU A 43 -2.55 10.29 8.44
CA GLU A 43 -1.95 9.37 9.42
C GLU A 43 -3.00 8.43 10.06
N GLU A 44 -4.22 8.94 10.25
CA GLU A 44 -5.35 8.16 10.77
C GLU A 44 -5.92 7.16 9.75
N SER A 45 -5.76 7.41 8.45
CA SER A 45 -6.43 6.59 7.42
C SER A 45 -5.61 5.35 7.06
N LEU A 46 -4.30 5.46 6.89
CA LEU A 46 -3.48 4.32 6.43
C LEU A 46 -3.45 3.19 7.47
N CYS A 47 -3.22 3.53 8.74
CA CYS A 47 -3.22 2.56 9.83
C CYS A 47 -4.57 1.87 9.98
N ALA A 48 -5.67 2.64 9.95
CA ALA A 48 -7.02 2.08 10.03
C ALA A 48 -7.35 1.21 8.80
N VAL A 49 -6.89 1.58 7.61
CA VAL A 49 -7.04 0.81 6.38
C VAL A 49 -6.27 -0.50 6.44
N ILE A 50 -5.02 -0.48 6.91
CA ILE A 50 -4.19 -1.69 7.07
C ILE A 50 -4.79 -2.60 8.15
N GLN A 51 -5.26 -2.04 9.27
CA GLN A 51 -5.94 -2.80 10.31
C GLN A 51 -7.22 -3.42 9.78
N ARG A 52 -8.05 -2.66 9.06
CA ARG A 52 -9.26 -3.16 8.41
C ARG A 52 -8.95 -4.20 7.34
N SER A 53 -7.84 -4.09 6.60
CA SER A 53 -7.44 -5.09 5.60
C SER A 53 -7.01 -6.40 6.24
N ARG A 54 -6.36 -6.36 7.42
CA ARG A 54 -5.99 -7.53 8.23
C ARG A 54 -7.15 -8.26 8.90
N MET A 55 -8.31 -7.61 9.06
CA MET A 55 -9.48 -8.27 9.64
C MET A 55 -9.95 -9.44 8.76
N GLU A 56 -10.54 -10.46 9.39
CA GLU A 56 -11.10 -11.61 8.66
C GLU A 56 -12.30 -11.18 7.79
N PRO A 57 -12.54 -11.81 6.63
CA PRO A 57 -13.62 -11.45 5.71
C PRO A 57 -15.00 -11.34 6.39
N LYS A 58 -15.33 -12.34 7.23
CA LYS A 58 -16.57 -12.38 8.02
C LYS A 58 -16.74 -11.25 9.05
N LYS A 59 -15.65 -10.62 9.48
CA LYS A 59 -15.71 -9.47 10.38
C LYS A 59 -15.99 -8.17 9.63
N LYS A 60 -15.72 -8.13 8.32
CA LYS A 60 -15.95 -6.95 7.47
C LYS A 60 -17.32 -6.95 6.82
N GLN A 61 -17.83 -8.13 6.49
CA GLN A 61 -19.03 -8.32 5.71
C GLN A 61 -19.78 -9.55 6.22
N ILE A 62 -21.12 -9.49 6.21
CA ILE A 62 -22.00 -10.56 6.72
C ILE A 62 -21.97 -11.76 5.76
N GLU A 63 -21.87 -11.48 4.45
CA GLU A 63 -21.87 -12.46 3.36
C GLU A 63 -20.80 -12.10 2.31
N PRO A 64 -20.27 -13.09 1.56
CA PRO A 64 -19.31 -12.83 0.50
C PRO A 64 -19.97 -12.04 -0.64
N GLN A 65 -19.35 -10.93 -1.03
CA GLN A 65 -19.84 -10.07 -2.12
C GLN A 65 -19.45 -10.57 -3.51
N THR A 66 -18.44 -11.42 -3.61
CA THR A 66 -17.96 -11.97 -4.88
C THR A 66 -17.69 -13.47 -4.79
N GLU A 67 -17.72 -14.16 -5.93
CA GLU A 67 -17.42 -15.60 -6.01
C GLU A 67 -16.04 -15.91 -5.41
N ASN A 68 -15.03 -15.10 -5.72
CA ASN A 68 -13.68 -15.27 -5.18
C ASN A 68 -13.63 -15.14 -3.65
N GLN A 69 -14.54 -14.37 -3.04
CA GLN A 69 -14.63 -14.27 -1.58
C GLN A 69 -15.30 -15.48 -0.92
N VAL A 70 -16.04 -16.30 -1.69
CA VAL A 70 -16.59 -17.58 -1.21
C VAL A 70 -15.42 -18.50 -0.82
N TYR A 71 -14.37 -18.52 -1.64
CA TYR A 71 -13.13 -19.23 -1.34
C TYR A 71 -12.40 -18.54 -0.19
N GLY A 72 -12.18 -19.28 0.91
CA GLY A 72 -11.54 -18.72 2.11
C GLY A 72 -12.46 -17.89 3.00
N TRP A 73 -13.77 -17.83 2.73
CA TRP A 73 -14.76 -17.16 3.59
C TRP A 73 -14.75 -17.70 5.03
N LYS A 74 -14.52 -19.00 5.18
CA LYS A 74 -14.25 -19.66 6.46
C LYS A 74 -12.74 -19.66 6.70
N SER A 75 -12.26 -18.67 7.46
CA SER A 75 -10.85 -18.47 7.83
C SER A 75 -10.30 -19.53 8.77
N LYS A 76 -11.15 -20.06 9.67
CA LYS A 76 -10.75 -21.07 10.66
C LYS A 76 -10.54 -22.43 9.97
N PRO A 77 -9.32 -23.00 10.02
CA PRO A 77 -9.07 -24.30 9.42
C PRO A 77 -9.82 -25.40 10.19
N LEU A 78 -10.30 -26.42 9.47
CA LEU A 78 -11.02 -27.55 10.06
C LEU A 78 -10.11 -28.46 10.92
N VAL A 79 -8.81 -28.45 10.61
CA VAL A 79 -7.77 -29.19 11.33
C VAL A 79 -6.78 -28.18 11.86
N ASN A 80 -6.34 -28.37 13.11
CA ASN A 80 -5.31 -27.53 13.70
C ASN A 80 -3.96 -27.77 12.98
N ARG A 81 -3.44 -26.74 12.30
CA ARG A 81 -2.20 -26.81 11.52
C ARG A 81 -1.00 -26.36 12.35
N GLU A 82 -0.82 -26.94 13.52
CA GLU A 82 0.35 -26.67 14.35
C GLU A 82 1.62 -27.14 13.65
N ARG A 83 2.68 -26.33 13.71
CA ARG A 83 3.99 -26.70 13.15
C ARG A 83 4.69 -27.80 13.95
N ASN A 84 4.17 -28.13 15.12
CA ASN A 84 4.70 -29.18 15.98
C ASN A 84 4.12 -30.57 15.63
N ASP A 85 2.96 -30.63 14.96
CA ASP A 85 2.36 -31.90 14.56
C ASP A 85 3.06 -32.48 13.33
N ARG A 86 3.89 -33.50 13.55
CA ARG A 86 4.65 -34.19 12.49
C ARG A 86 3.76 -34.96 11.51
N ARG A 87 2.48 -35.19 11.82
CA ARG A 87 1.53 -35.84 10.90
C ARG A 87 1.10 -34.91 9.78
N PHE A 88 1.05 -33.61 10.04
CA PHE A 88 0.55 -32.61 9.09
C PHE A 88 1.62 -31.59 8.67
N PHE A 89 2.71 -31.43 9.42
CA PHE A 89 3.78 -30.48 9.13
C PHE A 89 5.05 -31.18 8.60
N PHE A 90 5.23 -31.12 7.28
CA PHE A 90 6.42 -31.58 6.57
C PHE A 90 7.30 -30.40 6.15
N GLY A 91 7.65 -29.54 7.11
CA GLY A 91 8.53 -28.40 6.85
C GLY A 91 9.89 -28.84 6.31
N ARG A 92 10.41 -28.12 5.33
CA ARG A 92 11.75 -28.38 4.76
C ARG A 92 12.79 -28.30 5.87
N LYS A 93 13.59 -29.35 6.05
CA LYS A 93 14.73 -29.37 6.97
C LYS A 93 16.01 -29.33 6.16
N GLU A 94 16.93 -28.46 6.55
CA GLU A 94 18.28 -28.48 6.00
C GLU A 94 19.06 -29.66 6.58
N CYS A 95 19.84 -30.32 5.72
CA CYS A 95 20.91 -31.20 6.16
C CYS A 95 22.24 -30.45 6.07
N GLU A 96 23.30 -31.03 6.64
CA GLU A 96 24.65 -30.43 6.63
C GLU A 96 25.13 -30.09 5.22
N LEU A 97 24.79 -30.92 4.24
CA LEU A 97 25.15 -30.73 2.85
C LEU A 97 24.43 -29.51 2.24
N THR A 98 23.11 -29.38 2.46
CA THR A 98 22.35 -28.19 2.01
C THR A 98 22.82 -26.93 2.71
N ARG A 99 23.17 -27.02 4.01
CA ARG A 99 23.70 -25.89 4.78
C ARG A 99 25.05 -25.44 4.23
N SER A 100 25.97 -26.39 4.02
CA SER A 100 27.30 -26.14 3.46
C SER A 100 27.23 -25.50 2.07
N VAL A 101 26.43 -26.07 1.16
CA VAL A 101 26.21 -25.50 -0.18
C VAL A 101 25.63 -24.09 -0.11
N GLY A 102 24.67 -23.86 0.79
CA GLY A 102 24.08 -22.53 1.02
C GLY A 102 25.12 -21.50 1.49
N SER A 103 25.97 -21.89 2.45
CA SER A 103 27.05 -21.03 2.95
C SER A 103 28.05 -20.66 1.85
N SER A 104 28.51 -21.64 1.05
CA SER A 104 29.44 -21.41 -0.06
C SER A 104 28.85 -20.50 -1.14
N MET A 105 27.57 -20.70 -1.48
CA MET A 105 26.88 -19.85 -2.47
C MET A 105 26.73 -18.41 -1.99
N ASN A 106 26.46 -18.19 -0.70
CA ASN A 106 26.38 -16.86 -0.12
C ASN A 106 27.73 -16.14 -0.08
N GLN A 107 28.83 -16.85 0.23
CA GLN A 107 30.19 -16.30 0.17
C GLN A 107 30.56 -15.87 -1.26
N ASN A 108 30.26 -16.70 -2.26
CA ASN A 108 30.51 -16.37 -3.67
C ASN A 108 29.70 -15.15 -4.13
N ASN A 109 28.44 -15.04 -3.69
CA ASN A 109 27.61 -13.87 -4.00
C ASN A 109 28.14 -12.58 -3.33
N SER A 110 28.66 -12.68 -2.09
CA SER A 110 29.32 -11.57 -1.40
C SER A 110 30.64 -11.17 -2.07
N ALA A 111 31.47 -12.13 -2.49
CA ALA A 111 32.68 -11.86 -3.25
C ALA A 111 32.38 -11.16 -4.58
N ARG A 112 31.34 -11.61 -5.30
CA ARG A 112 30.89 -11.03 -6.57
C ARG A 112 30.22 -9.65 -6.42
N SER A 113 29.65 -9.34 -5.26
CA SER A 113 29.11 -7.99 -5.00
C SER A 113 30.22 -7.02 -4.62
N ASN A 114 31.21 -7.46 -3.85
CA ASN A 114 32.38 -6.66 -3.49
C ASN A 114 33.27 -6.35 -4.69
N SER A 115 33.53 -7.31 -5.59
CA SER A 115 34.31 -7.07 -6.81
C SER A 115 33.68 -6.05 -7.76
N ARG A 116 32.34 -5.97 -7.79
CA ARG A 116 31.60 -4.94 -8.55
C ARG A 116 31.68 -3.56 -7.92
N LYS A 117 31.84 -3.46 -6.60
CA LYS A 117 32.00 -2.18 -5.88
C LYS A 117 33.41 -1.62 -6.00
N THR A 118 34.43 -2.49 -6.09
CA THR A 118 35.83 -2.07 -6.25
C THR A 118 36.21 -1.72 -7.69
N ALA A 119 35.33 -1.98 -8.66
CA ALA A 119 35.54 -1.69 -10.08
C ALA A 119 34.84 -0.41 -10.56
N GLN A 120 34.28 0.39 -9.64
CA GLN A 120 33.72 1.73 -9.90
C GLN A 120 34.61 2.82 -9.31
#